data_AF-A0A158E927-F1
#
_entry.id   AF-A0A158E927-F1
#
_cell.length_a   1.000
_cell.length_b   1.000
_cell.length_c   1.000
_cell.angle_alpha   90.00
_cell.angle_beta   90.00
_cell.angle_gamma   90.00
#
_symmetry.space_group_name_H-M   'P 1'
#
loop_
_entity.id
_entity.type
_entity.pdbx_description
1 polymer ?
#
loop_
_entity_poly.entity_id
_entity_poly.type
_entity_poly.pdbx_seq_one_letter_code
_entity_poly.pdbx_strand_id
1 'polypeptide(L)'
;MEFIKGARYKVIGTSDYPVCDCCGKTNLTRAIRLASDHGDDFNVGVICASKLLRQNYMGKTYPASSAAIISMGKHAKQGETIYLTAK
;
A
#
# COMPACT_ATOMS: atom_id res chain seq x y z
N MET A 1 5.64 5.54 12.65
CA MET A 1 4.33 5.14 12.12
C MET A 1 4.23 3.63 12.26
N GLU A 2 3.35 3.12 13.14
CA GLU A 2 3.13 1.67 13.27
C GLU A 2 1.96 1.25 12.39
N PHE A 3 2.18 0.23 11.56
CA PHE A 3 1.09 -0.42 10.84
C PHE A 3 0.29 -1.26 11.83
N ILE A 4 -0.99 -0.95 11.96
CA ILE A 4 -1.89 -1.76 12.78
C ILE A 4 -2.11 -3.09 12.06
N LYS A 5 -1.68 -4.18 12.70
CA LYS A 5 -1.84 -5.55 12.19
C LYS A 5 -3.33 -5.87 12.00
N GLY A 6 -3.71 -6.37 10.83
CA GLY A 6 -5.10 -6.66 10.48
C GLY A 6 -5.93 -5.45 10.03
N ALA A 7 -5.39 -4.23 10.11
CA ALA A 7 -6.09 -3.05 9.63
C ALA A 7 -6.18 -3.04 8.09
N ARG A 8 -7.27 -2.43 7.61
CA ARG A 8 -7.52 -2.21 6.19
C ARG A 8 -7.01 -0.83 5.79
N TYR A 9 -6.39 -0.78 4.63
CA TYR A 9 -5.86 0.43 4.04
C TYR A 9 -6.37 0.55 2.61
N LYS A 10 -6.91 1.72 2.29
CA LYS A 10 -7.33 2.06 0.94
C LYS A 10 -6.12 2.49 0.12
N VAL A 11 -5.94 1.90 -1.04
CA VAL A 11 -4.93 2.36 -2.00
C VAL A 11 -5.47 3.63 -2.67
N ILE A 12 -4.75 4.74 -2.53
CA ILE A 12 -5.10 6.01 -3.18
C ILE A 12 -4.46 6.10 -4.56
N GLY A 13 -3.21 5.66 -4.67
CA GLY A 13 -2.54 5.59 -5.97
C GLY A 13 -1.03 5.41 -5.88
N THR A 14 -0.37 5.47 -7.03
CA THR A 14 1.10 5.57 -7.10
C THR A 14 1.57 6.95 -6.67
N SER A 15 2.71 7.01 -5.99
CA SER A 15 3.32 8.23 -5.48
C SER A 15 4.80 8.25 -5.83
N ASP A 16 5.31 9.45 -6.13
CA ASP A 16 6.74 9.73 -6.36
C ASP A 16 7.44 10.16 -5.06
N TYR A 17 6.81 9.92 -3.90
CA TYR A 17 7.36 10.28 -2.60
C TYR A 17 8.68 9.51 -2.33
N PRO A 18 9.80 10.22 -2.07
CA PRO A 18 11.12 9.62 -2.10
C PRO A 18 11.47 8.84 -0.82
N VAL A 19 10.62 8.87 0.22
CA VAL A 19 10.88 8.28 1.54
C VAL A 19 9.82 7.23 1.88
N CYS A 20 10.21 6.11 2.48
CA CYS A 20 9.27 5.08 2.92
C CYS A 20 8.81 5.36 4.36
N ASP A 21 7.54 5.67 4.57
CA ASP A 21 7.00 5.91 5.92
C ASP A 21 7.01 4.65 6.81
N CYS A 22 7.18 3.47 6.20
CA CYS A 22 7.33 2.21 6.91
C CYS A 22 8.74 1.99 7.50
N CYS A 23 9.80 2.29 6.76
CA CYS A 23 11.17 1.90 7.14
C CYS A 23 12.19 3.04 7.08
N GLY A 24 11.76 4.26 6.76
CA GLY A 24 12.62 5.43 6.62
C GLY A 24 13.55 5.41 5.40
N LYS A 25 13.49 4.38 4.55
CA LYS A 25 14.35 4.28 3.36
C LYS A 25 14.08 5.44 2.41
N THR A 26 15.12 6.17 2.05
CA THR A 26 15.10 7.28 1.09
C THR A 26 15.45 6.80 -0.32
N ASN A 27 15.32 7.69 -1.32
CA ASN A 27 15.54 7.40 -2.74
C ASN A 27 14.67 6.26 -3.29
N LEU A 28 13.40 6.23 -2.87
CA LEU A 28 12.42 5.33 -3.46
C LEU A 28 12.19 5.68 -4.93
N THR A 29 12.35 4.69 -5.80
CA THR A 29 11.99 4.83 -7.22
C THR A 29 10.50 4.70 -7.48
N ARG A 30 9.77 4.03 -6.58
CA ARG A 30 8.31 3.84 -6.64
C ARG A 30 7.72 3.71 -5.24
N ALA A 31 6.71 4.53 -4.95
CA ALA A 31 5.90 4.43 -3.73
C ALA A 31 4.40 4.31 -4.08
N ILE A 32 3.62 3.88 -3.10
CA ILE A 32 2.16 3.95 -3.14
C ILE A 32 1.66 4.75 -1.95
N ARG A 33 0.60 5.53 -2.17
CA ARG A 33 -0.12 6.24 -1.12
C ARG A 33 -1.27 5.38 -0.62
N LEU A 34 -1.35 5.23 0.68
CA LEU A 34 -2.36 4.47 1.40
C LEU A 34 -3.08 5.40 2.35
N ALA A 35 -4.38 5.20 2.49
CA ALA A 35 -5.20 5.86 3.48
C ALA A 35 -5.70 4.84 4.49
N SER A 36 -5.59 5.14 5.79
CA SER A 36 -6.22 4.38 6.85
C SER A 36 -7.68 4.81 7.03
N ASP A 37 -8.48 3.94 7.64
CA ASP A 37 -9.86 4.29 8.02
C ASP A 37 -9.92 5.38 9.11
N HIS A 38 -8.79 5.70 9.75
CA HIS A 38 -8.66 6.74 10.77
C HIS A 38 -8.36 8.14 10.19
N GLY A 39 -8.24 8.26 8.87
CA GLY A 39 -7.98 9.53 8.17
C GLY A 39 -6.51 9.87 7.97
N ASP A 40 -5.60 8.93 8.30
CA ASP A 40 -4.17 9.10 8.06
C ASP A 40 -3.78 8.59 6.67
N ASP A 41 -3.10 9.45 5.92
CA ASP A 41 -2.48 9.11 4.64
C ASP A 41 -0.98 8.93 4.81
N PHE A 42 -0.41 7.92 4.17
CA PHE A 42 1.03 7.67 4.21
C PHE A 42 1.54 7.01 2.92
N ASN A 43 2.83 7.21 2.66
CA ASN A 43 3.52 6.77 1.47
C ASN A 43 4.47 5.61 1.82
N VAL A 44 4.27 4.48 1.15
CA VAL A 44 5.07 3.29 1.39
C VAL A 44 5.77 2.90 0.10
N GLY A 45 7.07 2.63 0.19
CA GLY A 45 7.81 2.04 -0.91
C GLY A 45 7.18 0.71 -1.33
N VAL A 46 7.11 0.46 -2.63
CA VAL A 46 6.44 -0.72 -3.19
C VAL A 46 6.96 -2.04 -2.60
N ILE A 47 8.26 -2.12 -2.29
CA ILE A 47 8.86 -3.30 -1.67
C ILE A 47 8.30 -3.52 -0.26
N CYS A 48 8.24 -2.48 0.57
CA CYS A 48 7.67 -2.58 1.91
C CYS A 48 6.17 -2.90 1.85
N ALA A 49 5.44 -2.26 0.94
CA ALA A 49 4.03 -2.55 0.70
C ALA A 49 3.80 -4.03 0.33
N SER A 50 4.61 -4.62 -0.56
CA SER A 50 4.48 -6.05 -0.92
C SER A 50 4.73 -7.01 0.27
N LYS A 51 5.57 -6.60 1.22
CA LYS A 51 5.88 -7.40 2.42
C LYS A 51 4.79 -7.28 3.48
N LEU A 52 4.29 -6.07 3.70
CA LEU A 52 3.32 -5.76 4.77
C LEU A 52 1.87 -6.03 4.37
N LEU A 53 1.51 -5.76 3.12
CA LEU A 53 0.12 -5.75 2.68
C LEU A 53 -0.28 -7.07 2.02
N ARG A 54 -1.54 -7.43 2.22
CA ARG A 54 -2.18 -8.61 1.65
C ARG A 54 -3.45 -8.20 0.93
N GLN A 55 -3.67 -8.81 -0.23
CA GLN A 55 -4.92 -8.70 -0.95
C GLN A 55 -5.92 -9.72 -0.38
N ASN A 56 -7.17 -9.30 -0.19
CA ASN A 56 -8.24 -10.20 0.18
C ASN A 56 -8.96 -10.64 -1.08
N TYR A 57 -8.97 -11.94 -1.35
CA TYR A 57 -9.66 -12.51 -2.49
C TYR A 57 -10.43 -13.76 -2.05
N MET A 58 -11.74 -13.80 -2.32
CA MET A 58 -12.63 -14.91 -1.94
C MET A 58 -12.52 -15.33 -0.46
N GLY A 59 -12.42 -14.36 0.46
CA GLY A 59 -12.30 -14.62 1.90
C GLY A 59 -10.93 -15.11 2.37
N LYS A 60 -9.91 -15.15 1.49
CA LYS A 60 -8.54 -15.52 1.83
C LYS A 60 -7.57 -14.35 1.60
N THR A 61 -6.57 -14.23 2.47
CA THR A 61 -5.50 -13.24 2.34
C THR A 61 -4.34 -13.81 1.52
N TYR A 62 -3.93 -13.10 0.47
CA TYR A 62 -2.81 -13.49 -0.38
C TYR A 62 -1.69 -12.43 -0.35
N PRO A 63 -0.41 -12.84 -0.45
CA PRO A 63 0.67 -11.89 -0.67
C PRO A 63 0.49 -11.15 -1.99
N ALA A 64 0.68 -9.84 -1.97
CA ALA A 64 0.70 -9.01 -3.16
C ALA A 64 2.17 -8.80 -3.59
N SER A 65 2.50 -9.12 -4.84
CA SER A 65 3.83 -8.83 -5.37
C SER A 65 4.03 -7.32 -5.54
N SER A 66 5.29 -6.87 -5.64
CA SER A 66 5.61 -5.48 -5.95
C SER A 66 4.94 -4.98 -7.24
N ALA A 67 4.90 -5.82 -8.27
CA ALA A 67 4.21 -5.52 -9.52
C ALA A 67 2.69 -5.36 -9.31
N ALA A 68 2.08 -6.26 -8.52
CA ALA A 68 0.66 -6.17 -8.20
C ALA A 68 0.33 -4.88 -7.43
N ILE A 69 1.15 -4.51 -6.44
CA ILE A 69 1.00 -3.25 -5.68
C ILE A 69 1.05 -2.02 -6.61
N ILE A 70 1.98 -1.99 -7.57
CA ILE A 70 2.05 -0.90 -8.56
C ILE A 70 0.80 -0.89 -9.44
N SER A 71 0.37 -2.06 -9.91
CA SER A 71 -0.85 -2.18 -10.72
C SER A 71 -2.04 -1.62 -9.97
N MET A 72 -2.25 -2.06 -8.72
CA MET A 72 -3.31 -1.56 -7.85
C MET A 72 -3.22 -0.04 -7.64
N GLY A 73 -2.02 0.51 -7.45
CA GLY A 73 -1.83 1.96 -7.38
C GLY A 73 -2.24 2.70 -8.65
N LYS A 74 -2.00 2.12 -9.84
CA LYS A 74 -2.43 2.73 -11.11
C LYS A 74 -3.94 2.68 -11.29
N HIS A 75 -4.56 1.54 -11.00
CA HIS A 75 -6.02 1.38 -11.03
C HIS A 75 -6.70 2.31 -10.02
N ALA A 76 -6.15 2.44 -8.81
CA ALA A 76 -6.65 3.36 -7.80
C ALA A 76 -6.61 4.82 -8.27
N LYS A 77 -5.54 5.23 -8.94
CA LYS A 77 -5.44 6.56 -9.55
C LYS A 77 -6.46 6.79 -10.68
N GLN A 78 -6.95 5.72 -11.31
CA GLN A 78 -8.01 5.77 -12.34
C GLN A 78 -9.43 5.73 -11.74
N GLY A 79 -9.57 5.67 -10.42
CA GLY A 79 -10.86 5.71 -9.73
C GLY A 79 -11.35 4.36 -9.18
N GLU A 80 -10.60 3.27 -9.38
CA GLU A 80 -10.93 2.00 -8.71
C GLU A 80 -10.68 2.08 -7.21
N THR A 81 -11.60 1.54 -6.41
CA THR A 81 -11.41 1.46 -4.97
C THR A 81 -10.80 0.11 -4.61
N ILE A 82 -9.52 0.13 -4.22
CA ILE A 82 -8.77 -1.07 -3.85
C ILE A 82 -8.40 -1.02 -2.38
N TYR A 83 -8.67 -2.12 -1.66
CA TYR A 83 -8.34 -2.28 -0.25
C TYR A 83 -7.31 -3.38 -0.04
N LEU A 84 -6.35 -3.10 0.84
CA LEU A 84 -5.33 -4.04 1.28
C LEU A 84 -5.37 -4.18 2.80
N THR A 85 -4.99 -5.35 3.31
CA THR A 85 -4.90 -5.60 4.76
C THR A 85 -3.45 -5.72 5.19
N ALA A 86 -3.04 -5.04 6.26
CA ALA A 86 -1.72 -5.25 6.84
C ALA A 86 -1.67 -6.59 7.58
N LYS A 87 -0.62 -7.38 7.31
CA LYS A 87 -0.35 -8.64 8.00
C LYS A 87 0.47 -8.43 9.26
#